data_AF-A0A918M2G1-F1
#
_entry.id   AF-A0A918M2G1-F1
#
_cell.length_a   1.000
_cell.length_b   1.000
_cell.length_c   1.000
_cell.angle_alpha   90.00
_cell.angle_beta   90.00
_cell.angle_gamma   90.00
#
_symmetry.space_group_name_H-M   'P 1'
#
loop_
_entity.id
_entity.type
_entity.pdbx_description
1 polymer ?
#
loop_
_entity_poly.entity_id
_entity_poly.type
_entity_poly.pdbx_seq_one_letter_code
_entity_poly.pdbx_strand_id
1 'polypeptide(L)' 'MKPITYAQPPVELPLRTDSEPVPAAGCGVCAALATQRREARLRGDHSRASDCNVALRIHPHPEGAA' A
#
# COMPACT_ATOMS: atom_id res chain seq x y z
N MET A 1 12.83 -15.19 -30.42
CA MET A 1 12.07 -15.77 -29.28
C MET A 1 10.72 -16.26 -29.80
N LYS A 2 10.30 -17.47 -29.40
CA LYS A 2 8.93 -17.95 -29.64
C LYS A 2 8.05 -17.53 -28.45
N PRO A 3 6.82 -16.99 -28.64
CA PRO A 3 5.98 -16.55 -27.53
C PRO A 3 5.55 -17.72 -26.65
N ILE A 4 5.47 -17.51 -25.34
CA ILE A 4 4.87 -18.47 -24.42
C ILE A 4 3.34 -18.31 -24.52
N THR A 5 2.63 -19.42 -24.73
CA THR A 5 1.16 -19.45 -24.81
C THR A 5 0.60 -20.40 -23.75
N TYR A 6 -0.42 -19.94 -23.02
CA TYR A 6 -1.16 -20.76 -22.05
C TYR A 6 -2.49 -21.25 -22.66
N ALA A 7 -2.89 -22.48 -22.32
CA ALA A 7 -4.12 -23.10 -22.83
C ALA A 7 -5.40 -22.54 -22.18
N GLN A 8 -5.26 -21.91 -21.00
CA GLN A 8 -6.38 -21.34 -20.24
C GLN A 8 -6.46 -19.83 -20.47
N PRO A 9 -7.67 -19.25 -20.43
CA PRO A 9 -7.82 -17.80 -20.45
C PRO A 9 -7.14 -17.16 -19.22
N PRO A 10 -6.74 -15.87 -19.30
CA PRO A 10 -6.19 -15.15 -18.17
C PRO A 10 -7.14 -15.18 -16.96
N VAL A 11 -6.56 -15.28 -15.76
CA VAL A 11 -7.31 -15.08 -14.52
C VAL A 11 -7.56 -13.58 -14.36
N GLU A 12 -8.83 -13.17 -14.42
CA GLU A 12 -9.25 -11.79 -14.16
C GLU A 12 -9.22 -11.52 -12.64
N LEU A 13 -8.32 -10.66 -12.19
CA LEU A 13 -8.27 -10.19 -10.81
C LEU A 13 -9.03 -8.86 -10.68
N PRO A 14 -9.87 -8.67 -9.65
CA PRO A 14 -10.55 -7.40 -9.45
C PRO A 14 -9.52 -6.29 -9.22
N LEU A 15 -9.73 -5.15 -9.89
CA LEU A 15 -8.93 -3.96 -9.65
C LEU A 15 -9.19 -3.46 -8.22
N ARG A 16 -8.12 -3.28 -7.44
CA ARG A 16 -8.25 -2.65 -6.12
C ARG A 16 -8.32 -1.13 -6.30
N THR A 17 -9.53 -0.60 -6.18
CA THR A 17 -9.82 0.84 -6.27
C THR A 17 -9.78 1.55 -4.91
N ASP A 18 -9.40 0.83 -3.86
CA ASP A 18 -9.34 1.38 -2.50
C ASP A 18 -8.37 2.57 -2.44
N SER A 19 -8.81 3.62 -1.75
CA SER A 19 -7.92 4.75 -1.47
C SER A 19 -6.77 4.33 -0.57
N GLU A 20 -5.71 5.11 -0.66
CA GLU A 20 -4.54 4.93 0.17
C GLU A 20 -4.88 5.18 1.66
N PRO A 21 -4.37 4.36 2.61
CA PRO A 21 -4.68 4.55 4.02
C PRO A 21 -4.23 5.92 4.52
N VAL A 22 -5.12 6.53 5.29
CA VAL A 22 -4.91 7.81 5.97
C VAL A 22 -4.21 7.53 7.31
N PRO A 23 -3.14 8.27 7.64
CA PRO A 23 -2.52 8.15 8.96
C PRO A 23 -3.47 8.67 10.04
N ALA A 24 -3.61 7.94 11.14
CA ALA A 24 -4.43 8.38 12.28
C ALA A 24 -3.86 9.67 12.89
N ALA A 25 -4.76 10.59 13.25
CA ALA A 25 -4.42 11.85 13.87
C ALA A 25 -3.73 11.62 15.23
N GLY A 26 -2.67 12.37 15.50
CA GLY A 26 -1.93 12.29 16.77
C GLY A 26 -1.02 11.07 16.93
N CYS A 27 -1.00 10.12 15.99
CA CYS A 27 -0.06 9.00 16.04
C CYS A 27 1.24 9.31 15.28
N GLY A 28 2.34 9.46 16.03
CA GLY A 28 3.66 9.68 15.45
C GLY A 28 4.14 8.55 14.53
N VAL A 29 3.74 7.31 14.80
CA VAL A 29 4.08 6.15 13.95
C VAL A 29 3.39 6.28 12.59
N CYS A 30 2.09 6.59 12.57
CA CYS A 30 1.34 6.78 11.34
C CYS A 30 1.86 7.97 10.53
N ALA A 31 2.21 9.08 11.19
CA ALA A 31 2.84 10.22 10.54
C ALA A 31 4.21 9.85 9.91
N ALA A 32 5.05 9.10 10.62
CA ALA A 32 6.33 8.65 10.11
C ALA A 32 6.18 7.69 8.92
N LEU A 33 5.18 6.79 8.95
CA LEU A 33 4.87 5.90 7.82
C LEU A 33 4.38 6.68 6.60
N ALA A 34 3.58 7.72 6.79
CA ALA A 34 3.12 8.59 5.70
C ALA A 34 4.29 9.34 5.03
N THR A 35 5.26 9.84 5.83
CA THR A 35 6.48 10.46 5.30
C THR A 35 7.34 9.47 4.53
N GLN A 36 7.62 8.29 5.11
CA GLN A 36 8.39 7.24 4.45
C GLN A 36 7.76 6.81 3.12
N ARG A 37 6.43 6.69 3.08
CA ARG A 37 5.68 6.38 1.88
C ARG A 37 5.87 7.43 0.79
N ARG A 38 5.78 8.73 1.15
CA ARG A 38 6.00 9.84 0.23
C ARG A 38 7.40 9.80 -0.35
N GLU A 39 8.41 9.58 0.48
CA GLU A 39 9.79 9.48 0.02
C GLU A 39 10.04 8.26 -0.87
N ALA A 40 9.46 7.11 -0.53
CA ALA A 40 9.53 5.90 -1.35
C ALA A 40 8.99 6.16 -2.77
N ARG A 41 7.86 6.86 -2.89
CA ARG A 41 7.34 7.30 -4.19
C ARG A 41 8.28 8.22 -4.95
N LEU A 42 8.89 9.20 -4.28
CA LEU A 42 9.84 10.11 -4.92
C LEU A 42 11.07 9.37 -5.46
N ARG A 43 11.44 8.24 -4.84
CA ARG A 43 12.53 7.37 -5.31
C ARG A 43 12.09 6.31 -6.33
N GLY A 44 10.80 6.22 -6.66
CA GLY A 44 10.25 5.16 -7.53
C GLY A 44 10.15 3.78 -6.86
N ASP A 45 10.34 3.70 -5.53
CA ASP A 45 10.26 2.47 -4.76
C ASP A 45 8.80 2.17 -4.36
N HIS A 46 8.05 1.63 -5.33
CA HIS A 46 6.64 1.29 -5.14
C HIS A 46 6.41 0.10 -4.20
N SER A 47 7.41 -0.77 -4.01
CA SER A 47 7.35 -1.85 -3.04
C SER A 47 7.32 -1.27 -1.63
N ARG A 48 8.27 -0.39 -1.31
CA ARG A 48 8.33 0.25 0.01
C ARG A 48 7.10 1.11 0.29
N ALA A 49 6.57 1.82 -0.71
CA ALA A 49 5.34 2.58 -0.56
C ALA A 49 4.14 1.67 -0.21
N SER A 50 4.08 0.47 -0.81
CA SER A 50 3.05 -0.53 -0.52
C SER A 50 3.19 -1.11 0.88
N ASP A 51 4.42 -1.39 1.34
CA ASP A 51 4.67 -1.86 2.71
C ASP A 51 4.23 -0.84 3.76
N CYS A 52 4.49 0.45 3.52
CA CYS A 52 4.01 1.52 4.40
C CYS A 52 2.46 1.55 4.45
N ASN A 53 1.79 1.29 3.33
CA ASN A 53 0.32 1.22 3.30
C ASN A 53 -0.22 0.01 4.06
N VAL A 54 0.43 -1.14 3.97
CA VAL A 54 0.05 -2.31 4.78
C VAL A 54 0.25 -1.99 6.26
N ALA A 55 1.42 -1.44 6.64
CA ALA A 55 1.72 -1.07 8.01
C ALA A 55 0.70 -0.08 8.60
N LEU A 56 0.29 0.94 7.83
CA LEU A 56 -0.75 1.89 8.24
C LEU A 56 -2.11 1.21 8.50
N ARG A 57 -2.50 0.23 7.67
CA ARG A 57 -3.79 -0.46 7.82
C ARG A 57 -3.84 -1.39 9.03
N ILE A 58 -2.70 -2.00 9.38
CA ILE A 58 -2.63 -2.98 10.48
C ILE A 58 -2.18 -2.35 11.80
N HIS A 59 -1.84 -1.06 11.81
CA HIS A 59 -1.34 -0.41 13.03
C HIS A 59 -2.48 -0.25 14.05
N PRO A 60 -2.36 -0.88 15.23
CA PRO A 60 -3.42 -0.82 16.23
C PRO A 60 -3.51 0.60 16.82
N HIS A 61 -4.69 1.17 16.76
CA HIS A 61 -5.04 2.37 17.54
C HIS A 61 -5.95 1.95 18.70
N PRO A 62 -5.72 2.42 19.93
CA PRO A 62 -6.74 2.32 20.96
C PRO A 62 -8.00 3.00 20.41
N GLU A 63 -9.14 2.31 20.52
CA GLU A 63 -10.37 2.67 19.81
C GLU A 63 -10.73 4.16 20.04
N GLY A 64 -10.82 4.94 18.95
CA GLY A 64 -11.26 6.33 19.01
C GLY A 64 -10.33 7.40 18.41
N ALA A 65 -9.23 7.03 17.76
CA ALA A 65 -8.43 7.96 16.94
C ALA A 65 -8.64 7.65 15.44
N ALA A 66 -9.89 7.79 14.97
CA ALA A 66 -10.25 7.73 13.56
C ALA A 66 -10.28 9.14 12.95
#